data_AF-A0A8S0RM54-F1
#
_entry.id   AF-A0A8S0RM54-F1
#
_cell.length_a   1.000
_cell.length_b   1.000
_cell.length_c   1.000
_cell.angle_alpha   90.00
_cell.angle_beta   90.00
_cell.angle_gamma   90.00
#
_symmetry.space_group_name_H-M   'P 1'
#
loop_
_entity.id
_entity.type
_entity.pdbx_description
1 polymer ?
#
loop_
_entity_poly.entity_id
_entity_poly.type
_entity_poly.pdbx_seq_one_letter_code
_entity_poly.pdbx_strand_id
1 'polypeptide(L)' 'MDVEAKGFNPGLIVLLLVGGPLLLFLVGNYVLYLYAQKTVPLKKKKPISKKKMKKERLKQGVSAPGE' A
#
# COMPACT_ATOMS: atom_id res chain seq x y z
N MET A 1 34.19 -37.90 -8.31
CA MET A 1 33.15 -37.08 -7.65
C MET A 1 31.98 -37.04 -8.61
N ASP A 2 31.19 -38.11 -8.60
CA ASP A 2 30.02 -38.25 -9.46
C ASP A 2 28.94 -37.31 -8.93
N VAL A 3 28.85 -36.13 -9.55
CA VAL A 3 27.72 -35.24 -9.36
C VAL A 3 26.58 -35.85 -10.18
N GLU A 4 25.85 -36.79 -9.58
CA GLU A 4 24.59 -37.26 -10.13
C GLU A 4 23.69 -36.03 -10.35
N ALA A 5 23.50 -35.66 -11.61
CA ALA A 5 22.57 -34.61 -12.01
C ALA A 5 21.14 -35.15 -11.85
N LYS A 6 20.70 -35.31 -10.60
CA LYS A 6 19.31 -35.63 -10.26
C LYS A 6 18.47 -34.41 -10.62
N GLY A 7 17.76 -34.49 -11.75
CA GLY A 7 16.89 -33.42 -12.24
C GLY A 7 15.90 -32.93 -11.19
N PHE A 8 15.48 -31.67 -11.30
CA PHE A 8 14.55 -31.07 -10.35
C PHE A 8 13.22 -31.82 -10.30
N ASN A 9 12.66 -31.96 -9.09
CA ASN A 9 11.34 -32.55 -8.90
C ASN A 9 10.29 -31.71 -9.65
N PRO A 10 9.39 -32.33 -10.45
CA PRO A 10 8.36 -31.62 -11.19
C PRO A 10 7.48 -30.73 -10.29
N GLY A 11 7.20 -31.16 -9.05
CA GLY A 11 6.47 -30.35 -8.08
C GLY A 11 7.23 -29.09 -7.65
N LEU A 12 8.56 -29.16 -7.51
CA LEU A 12 9.39 -27.99 -7.23
C LEU A 12 9.43 -27.04 -8.43
N ILE A 13 9.52 -27.58 -9.64
CA ILE A 13 9.50 -26.79 -10.87
C ILE A 13 8.17 -26.02 -10.97
N VAL A 14 7.04 -26.69 -10.74
CA VAL A 14 5.71 -26.07 -10.77
C VAL A 14 5.56 -25.02 -9.66
N LEU A 15 6.05 -25.31 -8.45
CA LEU A 15 6.00 -24.33 -7.35
C LEU A 15 6.76 -23.05 -7.69
N LEU A 16 7.94 -23.16 -8.33
CA LEU A 16 8.71 -22.00 -8.75
C LEU A 16 8.08 -21.27 -9.94
N LEU A 17 7.60 -22.01 -10.95
CA LEU A 17 6.99 -21.44 -12.15
C LEU A 17 5.65 -20.76 -11.89
N VAL A 18 4.86 -21.26 -10.95
CA VAL A 18 3.55 -20.68 -10.61
C VAL A 18 3.67 -19.76 -9.41
N GLY A 19 4.28 -20.24 -8.33
CA GLY A 19 4.41 -19.50 -7.08
C GLY A 19 5.35 -18.31 -7.17
N GLY A 20 6.45 -18.42 -7.93
CA GLY A 20 7.40 -17.32 -8.13
C GLY A 20 6.76 -16.09 -8.78
N PRO A 21 6.17 -16.21 -9.98
CA PRO A 21 5.45 -15.12 -10.62
C PRO A 21 4.27 -14.62 -9.80
N LEU A 22 3.51 -15.49 -9.11
CA LEU A 22 2.44 -15.05 -8.22
C LEU A 22 2.96 -14.16 -7.09
N LEU A 23 4.02 -14.58 -6.42
CA LEU A 23 4.66 -13.79 -5.36
C LEU A 23 5.17 -12.46 -5.90
N LEU A 24 5.85 -12.48 -7.04
CA LEU A 24 6.37 -11.26 -7.66
C LEU A 24 5.24 -10.30 -8.04
N PHE A 25 4.14 -10.82 -8.58
CA PHE A 25 2.96 -10.03 -8.92
C PHE A 25 2.31 -9.40 -7.69
N LEU A 26 2.12 -10.18 -6.62
CA LEU A 26 1.54 -9.71 -5.37
C LEU A 26 2.41 -8.64 -4.69
N VAL A 27 3.71 -8.90 -4.58
CA VAL A 27 4.67 -7.95 -3.99
C VAL A 27 4.77 -6.70 -4.85
N GLY A 28 4.91 -6.84 -6.17
CA GLY A 28 4.97 -5.72 -7.10
C GLY A 28 3.72 -4.84 -7.03
N ASN A 29 2.54 -5.47 -6.97
CA ASN A 29 1.27 -4.75 -6.84
C ASN A 29 1.16 -4.03 -5.49
N TYR A 30 1.55 -4.70 -4.40
CA TYR A 30 1.52 -4.11 -3.06
C TYR A 30 2.47 -2.92 -2.92
N VAL A 31 3.69 -3.04 -3.45
CA VAL A 31 4.67 -1.93 -3.48
C VAL A 31 4.13 -0.78 -4.32
N LEU A 32 3.55 -1.05 -5.49
CA LEU A 32 2.96 -0.03 -6.35
C LEU A 32 1.78 0.67 -5.66
N TYR A 33 0.94 -0.08 -4.94
CA TYR A 33 -0.16 0.45 -4.14
C TYR A 33 0.35 1.38 -3.02
N LEU A 34 1.38 0.96 -2.29
CA LEU A 34 2.01 1.80 -1.26
C LEU A 34 2.68 3.04 -1.86
N TYR A 35 3.32 2.90 -3.02
CA TYR A 35 3.92 4.02 -3.74
C TYR A 35 2.84 5.02 -4.19
N ALA A 36 1.74 4.54 -4.74
CA ALA A 36 0.59 5.37 -5.11
C ALA A 36 0.00 6.08 -3.88
N GLN A 37 -0.15 5.42 -2.73
CA GLN A 37 -0.62 6.10 -1.51
C GLN A 37 0.32 7.21 -1.02
N LYS A 38 1.64 7.02 -1.19
CA LYS A 38 2.64 8.02 -0.77
C LYS A 38 2.75 9.19 -1.76
N THR A 39 2.60 8.93 -3.05
CA THR A 39 2.80 9.93 -4.12
C THR A 39 1.52 10.64 -4.52
N VAL A 40 0.40 9.94 -4.58
CA VAL A 40 -0.91 10.57 -4.74
C VAL A 40 -1.21 11.27 -3.42
N PRO A 41 -1.46 12.59 -3.42
CA PRO A 41 -1.70 13.33 -2.19
C PRO A 41 -2.90 12.70 -1.47
N LEU A 42 -2.59 12.00 -0.37
CA LEU A 42 -3.47 11.16 0.46
C LEU A 42 -4.82 11.83 0.63
N LYS A 43 -5.77 11.56 -0.30
CA LYS A 43 -6.99 12.34 -0.58
C LYS A 43 -7.07 13.56 0.32
N LYS A 44 -6.25 14.59 0.06
CA LYS A 44 -6.33 15.81 0.86
C LYS A 44 -7.76 16.28 0.64
N LYS A 45 -8.65 16.08 1.63
CA LYS A 45 -9.99 16.64 1.62
C LYS A 45 -9.80 18.06 1.14
N LYS A 46 -10.49 18.46 0.05
CA LYS A 46 -10.31 19.77 -0.60
C LYS A 46 -10.01 20.78 0.50
N PRO A 47 -8.83 21.44 0.50
CA PRO A 47 -8.39 22.23 1.64
C PRO A 47 -9.55 23.12 2.05
N ILE A 48 -10.09 22.81 3.23
CA ILE A 48 -11.31 23.43 3.68
C ILE A 48 -10.90 24.86 4.01
N SER A 49 -11.43 25.85 3.27
CA SER A 49 -11.13 27.26 3.54
C SER A 49 -11.23 27.51 5.04
N LYS A 50 -10.28 28.29 5.61
CA LYS A 50 -10.24 28.59 7.06
C LYS A 50 -11.59 29.07 7.59
N LYS A 51 -12.41 29.73 6.76
CA LYS A 51 -13.80 30.13 7.06
C LYS A 51 -14.73 28.94 7.31
N LYS A 52 -14.66 27.89 6.48
CA LYS A 52 -15.47 26.67 6.66
C LYS A 52 -14.96 25.81 7.82
N MET A 53 -13.64 25.78 8.07
CA MET A 53 -13.09 25.11 9.26
C MET A 53 -13.53 25.79 10.57
N LYS A 54 -13.50 27.14 10.63
CA LYS A 54 -14.01 27.89 11.78
C LYS A 54 -15.52 27.67 11.98
N LYS A 55 -16.29 27.62 10.87
CA LYS A 55 -17.74 27.35 10.92
C LYS A 55 -18.06 25.94 11.42
N GLU A 56 -17.30 24.92 11.02
CA GLU A 56 -17.48 23.57 11.58
C GLU A 56 -17.06 23.47 13.04
N ARG A 57 -15.94 24.09 13.46
CA ARG A 57 -15.52 24.13 14.86
C ARG A 57 -16.54 24.82 15.78
N LEU A 58 -17.11 25.94 15.33
CA LEU A 58 -18.19 26.64 16.03
C LEU A 58 -19.47 25.80 16.14
N LYS A 59 -19.82 25.05 15.08
CA LYS A 59 -20.98 24.13 15.11
C LYS A 59 -20.76 22.93 16.02
N GLN A 60 -19.51 22.49 16.19
CA GLN A 60 -19.14 21.38 17.07
C GLN A 60 -18.99 21.81 18.54
N GLY A 61 -19.21 23.10 18.86
CA GLY A 61 -19.12 23.60 20.24
C GLY A 61 -17.71 23.54 20.82
N VAL A 62 -16.68 23.33 20.00
CA VAL A 62 -15.29 23.32 20.46
C VAL A 62 -14.87 24.76 20.71
N SER A 63 -14.78 25.16 21.99
CA SER A 63 -14.26 26.47 22.35
C SER A 63 -12.84 26.62 21.79
N ALA A 64 -12.51 27.82 21.35
CA ALA A 64 -11.18 28.09 20.84
C ALA A 64 -10.15 27.78 21.95
N PRO A 65 -9.00 27.14 21.64
CA PRO A 65 -7.98 26.90 22.64
C PRO A 65 -7.43 28.27 23.07
N GLY A 66 -7.88 28.75 24.22
CA GLY A 66 -7.65 30.11 24.69
C GLY A 66 -8.80 30.63 25.57
N GLU A 67 -9.19 29.84 26.57
CA GLU A 67 -9.59 30.33 27.90
C GLU A 67 -8.55 29.83 28.90
#